data_AF-A0A835U4P2-F1
#
_entry.id   AF-A0A835U4P2-F1
#
_cell.length_a   1.000
_cell.length_b   1.000
_cell.length_c   1.000
_cell.angle_alpha   90.00
_cell.angle_beta   90.00
_cell.angle_gamma   90.00
#
_symmetry.space_group_name_H-M   'P 1'
#
loop_
_entity.id
_entity.type
_entity.pdbx_description
1 polymer ?
#
loop_
_entity_poly.entity_id
_entity_poly.type
_entity_poly.pdbx_seq_one_letter_code
_entity_poly.pdbx_strand_id
1 'polypeptide(L)'
;MHANNLLVDEPIRMSTILDPSKPSSLPAMTKIVGTLGPRSRTVEAISACINAGMSVARFDFSSGDVTYHQETVDNLTAAIQSTKKLCAVMLDTVGPELHVVNRVDVQFLLR
;
A
#
# COMPACT_ATOMS: atom_id res chain seq x y z
N MET A 1 -23.49 -7.37 -12.86
CA MET A 1 -23.10 -7.08 -11.47
C MET A 1 -24.05 -5.99 -10.98
N HIS A 2 -24.84 -6.27 -9.94
CA HIS A 2 -25.87 -5.34 -9.46
C HIS A 2 -25.18 -4.12 -8.84
N ALA A 3 -25.28 -2.97 -9.51
CA ALA A 3 -25.00 -1.69 -8.89
C ALA A 3 -26.09 -1.46 -7.84
N ASN A 4 -25.78 -1.74 -6.58
CA ASN A 4 -26.62 -1.26 -5.49
C ASN A 4 -26.54 0.26 -5.53
N ASN A 5 -27.66 0.91 -5.88
CA ASN A 5 -27.87 2.33 -5.62
C ASN A 5 -27.69 2.57 -4.12
N LEU A 6 -26.48 2.95 -3.69
CA LEU A 6 -26.28 3.51 -2.37
C LEU A 6 -26.85 4.93 -2.41
N LEU A 7 -28.13 5.06 -2.04
CA LEU A 7 -28.69 6.33 -1.63
C LEU A 7 -27.98 6.73 -0.34
N VAL A 8 -27.02 7.64 -0.46
CA VAL A 8 -26.46 8.38 0.69
C VAL A 8 -26.79 9.85 0.49
N ASP A 9 -28.09 10.15 0.39
CA ASP A 9 -28.61 11.52 0.32
C ASP A 9 -29.24 11.92 1.66
N GLU A 10 -28.62 11.55 2.80
CA GLU A 10 -28.82 12.38 3.99
C GLU A 10 -28.00 13.66 3.82
N PRO A 11 -28.61 14.85 3.97
CA PRO A 11 -27.85 16.10 3.91
C PRO A 11 -26.73 16.04 4.96
N ILE A 12 -25.51 16.40 4.54
CA ILE A 12 -24.35 16.43 5.43
C ILE A 12 -24.68 17.27 6.66
N ARG A 13 -24.70 16.62 7.83
CA ARG A 13 -24.95 17.29 9.11
C ARG A 13 -23.63 17.78 9.68
N MET A 14 -23.63 18.94 10.32
CA MET A 14 -22.44 19.49 10.99
C MET A 14 -21.86 18.52 12.03
N SER A 15 -22.72 17.74 12.70
CA SER A 15 -22.31 16.69 13.64
C SER A 15 -21.48 15.58 12.97
N THR A 16 -21.79 15.21 11.72
CA THR A 16 -21.03 14.20 10.97
C THR A 16 -19.61 14.68 10.63
N ILE A 17 -19.38 15.99 10.60
CA ILE A 17 -18.05 16.60 10.36
C ILE A 17 -17.28 16.73 11.67
N LEU A 18 -17.96 17.17 12.74
CA LEU A 18 -17.32 17.51 14.01
C LEU A 18 -17.10 16.29 14.91
N ASP A 19 -17.97 15.29 14.83
CA ASP A 19 -17.87 14.10 15.66
C ASP A 19 -16.99 13.04 14.99
N PRO A 20 -16.08 12.39 15.74
CA PRO A 20 -15.26 11.32 15.20
C PRO A 20 -16.15 10.17 14.71
N SER A 21 -15.84 9.66 13.51
CA SER A 21 -16.55 8.50 12.97
C SER A 21 -16.42 7.30 13.90
N LYS A 22 -17.54 6.71 14.29
CA LYS A 22 -17.54 5.44 15.02
C LYS A 22 -16.93 4.36 14.12
N PRO A 23 -16.16 3.40 14.67
CA PRO A 23 -15.67 2.27 13.89
C PRO A 23 -16.87 1.55 13.28
N SER A 24 -16.99 1.61 11.95
CA SER A 24 -18.11 1.01 11.23
C SER A 24 -17.92 -0.50 11.17
N SER A 25 -19.00 -1.25 11.43
CA SER A 25 -19.03 -2.70 11.13
C SER A 25 -19.02 -2.99 9.63
N LEU A 26 -19.30 -1.97 8.82
CA LEU A 26 -19.23 -2.04 7.36
C LEU A 26 -17.77 -1.90 6.89
N PRO A 27 -17.33 -2.77 5.96
CA PRO A 27 -16.00 -2.67 5.39
C PRO A 27 -15.87 -1.39 4.56
N ALA A 28 -14.69 -0.76 4.60
CA ALA A 28 -14.38 0.34 3.72
C ALA A 28 -14.54 -0.09 2.24
N MET A 29 -15.29 0.72 1.49
CA MET A 29 -15.53 0.47 0.07
C MET A 29 -14.26 0.75 -0.75
N THR A 30 -13.54 1.82 -0.40
CA THR A 30 -12.25 2.17 -0.98
C THR A 30 -11.16 1.23 -0.48
N LYS A 31 -10.37 0.68 -1.40
CA LYS A 31 -9.24 -0.22 -1.08
C LYS A 31 -7.94 0.57 -0.94
N ILE A 32 -7.07 0.11 -0.05
CA ILE A 32 -5.76 0.73 0.21
C ILE A 32 -4.68 -0.14 -0.41
N VAL A 33 -3.89 0.47 -1.30
CA VAL A 33 -2.69 -0.13 -1.89
C VAL A 33 -1.47 0.42 -1.14
N GLY A 34 -0.72 -0.44 -0.46
CA GLY A 34 0.49 -0.07 0.27
C GLY A 34 1.75 -0.55 -0.44
N THR A 35 2.70 0.35 -0.69
CA THR A 35 4.01 -0.04 -1.23
C THR A 35 4.88 -0.59 -0.10
N LEU A 36 5.34 -1.83 -0.26
CA LEU A 36 6.23 -2.46 0.71
C LEU A 36 7.67 -2.07 0.41
N GLY A 37 8.39 -1.67 1.45
CA GLY A 37 9.74 -1.16 1.35
C GLY A 37 10.57 -1.49 2.60
N PRO A 38 11.80 -0.96 2.71
CA PRO A 38 12.74 -1.36 3.77
C PRO A 38 12.20 -1.18 5.19
N ARG A 39 11.30 -0.20 5.40
CA ARG A 39 10.69 0.11 6.72
C ARG A 39 9.37 -0.62 6.97
N SER A 40 8.82 -1.31 5.99
CA SER A 40 7.48 -1.91 6.05
C SER A 40 7.44 -3.38 5.63
N ARG A 41 8.61 -4.04 5.50
CA ARG A 41 8.71 -5.42 5.01
C ARG A 41 8.78 -6.52 6.08
N THR A 42 8.84 -6.16 7.37
CA THR A 42 8.80 -7.18 8.45
C THR A 42 7.40 -7.71 8.63
N VAL A 43 7.28 -8.94 9.13
CA VAL A 43 5.97 -9.58 9.36
C VAL A 43 5.09 -8.74 10.29
N GLU A 44 5.67 -8.13 11.33
CA GLU A 44 4.97 -7.30 12.30
C GLU A 44 4.44 -6.01 11.64
N ALA A 45 5.27 -5.35 10.84
CA ALA A 45 4.89 -4.13 10.15
C ALA A 45 3.79 -4.40 9.12
N ILE A 46 3.92 -5.46 8.31
CA ILE A 46 2.91 -5.86 7.34
C ILE A 46 1.60 -6.23 8.05
N SER A 47 1.67 -6.99 9.14
CA SER A 47 0.48 -7.37 9.92
C SER A 47 -0.24 -6.14 10.48
N ALA A 48 0.51 -5.14 10.97
CA ALA A 48 -0.05 -3.87 11.40
C ALA A 48 -0.74 -3.12 10.25
N CYS A 49 -0.12 -3.07 9.06
CA CYS A 49 -0.72 -2.45 7.87
C CYS A 49 -2.00 -3.16 7.41
N ILE A 50 -2.01 -4.50 7.37
CA ILE A 50 -3.19 -5.30 7.03
C ILE A 50 -4.31 -5.06 8.05
N ASN A 51 -3.98 -4.99 9.33
CA ASN A 51 -4.95 -4.70 10.38
C ASN A 51 -5.52 -3.28 10.29
N ALA A 52 -4.69 -2.31 9.89
CA ALA A 52 -5.09 -0.93 9.65
C ALA A 52 -5.92 -0.74 8.36
N GLY A 53 -5.96 -1.72 7.45
CA GLY A 53 -6.84 -1.72 6.27
C GLY A 53 -6.14 -1.87 4.91
N MET A 54 -4.83 -2.13 4.87
CA MET A 54 -4.13 -2.42 3.62
C MET A 54 -4.74 -3.64 2.93
N SER A 55 -5.17 -3.46 1.67
CA SER A 55 -5.87 -4.47 0.87
C SER A 55 -4.99 -5.06 -0.23
N VAL A 56 -3.98 -4.32 -0.69
CA VAL A 56 -3.04 -4.73 -1.73
C VAL A 56 -1.63 -4.32 -1.33
N ALA A 57 -0.67 -5.24 -1.44
CA ALA A 57 0.75 -4.99 -1.32
C ALA A 57 1.35 -4.73 -2.71
N ARG A 58 1.88 -3.52 -2.91
CA ARG A 58 2.60 -3.10 -4.12
C ARG A 58 4.09 -3.36 -3.96
N PHE A 59 4.66 -4.05 -4.94
CA PHE A 59 6.09 -4.31 -5.07
C PHE A 59 6.62 -3.45 -6.22
N ASP A 60 7.47 -2.48 -5.88
CA ASP A 60 8.01 -1.53 -6.84
C ASP A 60 9.34 -2.04 -7.39
N PHE A 61 9.34 -2.51 -8.65
CA PHE A 61 10.53 -3.11 -9.28
C PHE A 61 11.52 -2.06 -9.82
N SER A 62 11.23 -0.75 -9.69
CA SER A 62 12.24 0.30 -9.94
C SER A 62 13.41 0.24 -8.95
N SER A 63 13.20 -0.44 -7.81
CA SER A 63 14.18 -0.59 -6.74
C SER A 63 14.18 -1.99 -6.12
N GLY A 64 15.30 -2.37 -5.50
CA GLY A 64 15.48 -3.70 -4.92
C GLY A 64 15.78 -4.78 -5.96
N ASP A 65 16.32 -5.90 -5.49
CA ASP A 65 16.59 -7.07 -6.33
C ASP A 65 15.51 -8.14 -6.15
N VAL A 66 15.63 -9.24 -6.90
CA VAL A 66 14.68 -10.37 -6.84
C VAL A 66 14.65 -10.99 -5.43
N THR A 67 15.79 -11.08 -4.74
CA THR A 67 15.85 -11.69 -3.40
C THR A 67 15.14 -10.84 -2.36
N TYR A 68 15.27 -9.51 -2.47
CA TYR A 68 14.58 -8.53 -1.64
C TYR A 68 13.06 -8.65 -1.78
N HIS A 69 12.57 -8.75 -3.03
CA HIS A 69 11.14 -8.90 -3.30
C HIS A 69 10.62 -10.26 -2.85
N GLN A 70 11.40 -11.34 -3.03
CA GLN A 70 11.05 -12.68 -2.56
C GLN A 70 10.89 -12.72 -1.03
N GLU A 71 11.87 -12.20 -0.27
CA GLU A 71 11.78 -12.11 1.19
C GLU A 71 10.53 -11.34 1.64
N THR A 72 10.18 -10.29 0.90
CA THR A 72 9.01 -9.46 1.18
C THR A 72 7.70 -10.22 0.90
N VAL A 73 7.63 -11.04 -0.15
CA VAL A 73 6.49 -11.93 -0.43
C VAL A 73 6.33 -13.00 0.65
N ASP A 74 7.43 -13.57 1.13
CA ASP A 74 7.41 -14.59 2.18
C ASP A 74 6.89 -13.99 3.50
N ASN A 75 7.37 -12.79 3.86
CA ASN A 75 6.89 -12.06 5.04
C ASN A 75 5.41 -11.66 4.91
N LEU A 76 4.98 -11.23 3.71
CA LEU A 76 3.58 -10.94 3.43
C LEU A 76 2.70 -12.18 3.62
N THR A 77 3.15 -13.35 3.15
CA THR A 77 2.44 -14.62 3.31
C THR A 77 2.29 -14.98 4.78
N ALA A 78 3.35 -14.84 5.58
CA ALA A 78 3.28 -15.06 7.03
C ALA A 78 2.32 -14.07 7.73
N ALA A 79 2.31 -12.80 7.32
CA ALA A 79 1.42 -11.78 7.87
C ALA A 79 -0.07 -12.03 7.50
N ILE A 80 -0.35 -12.52 6.29
CA ILE A 80 -1.70 -12.91 5.87
C ILE A 80 -2.20 -14.09 6.72
N GLN A 81 -1.34 -15.09 6.95
CA GLN A 81 -1.67 -16.24 7.80
C GLN A 81 -1.94 -15.83 9.25
N SER A 82 -1.14 -14.91 9.81
CA SER A 82 -1.29 -14.45 11.19
C SER A 82 -2.55 -13.59 11.39
N THR A 83 -2.85 -12.69 10.45
CA THR A 83 -3.98 -11.75 10.54
C THR A 83 -5.32 -12.35 10.08
N LYS A 84 -5.29 -13.45 9.32
CA LYS A 84 -6.46 -14.08 8.68
C LYS A 84 -7.24 -13.11 7.77
N LYS A 85 -6.56 -12.11 7.21
CA LYS A 85 -7.13 -11.15 6.25
C LYS A 85 -6.44 -11.30 4.90
N LEU A 86 -7.23 -11.25 3.83
CA LEU A 86 -6.70 -11.32 2.47
C LEU A 86 -6.01 -10.00 2.10
N CYS A 87 -4.84 -10.11 1.46
CA CYS A 87 -4.12 -9.00 0.86
C CYS A 87 -3.63 -9.45 -0.52
N ALA A 88 -3.98 -8.70 -1.57
CA ALA A 88 -3.55 -9.01 -2.93
C ALA A 88 -2.10 -8.57 -3.16
N VAL A 89 -1.41 -9.20 -4.11
CA VAL A 89 -0.06 -8.82 -4.54
C VAL A 89 -0.17 -8.08 -5.86
N MET A 90 0.49 -6.92 -5.95
CA MET A 90 0.60 -6.12 -7.17
C MET A 90 2.07 -5.89 -7.51
N LEU A 91 2.47 -6.38 -8.69
CA LEU A 91 3.79 -6.11 -9.25
C LEU A 91 3.71 -4.81 -10.05
N ASP A 92 4.55 -3.84 -9.70
CA ASP A 92 4.71 -2.60 -10.43
C ASP A 92 6.02 -2.64 -11.23
N THR A 93 5.89 -2.53 -12.55
CA THR A 93 7.02 -2.61 -13.48
C THR A 93 7.71 -1.26 -13.61
N VAL A 94 9.03 -1.25 -13.82
CA VAL A 94 9.81 -0.02 -14.05
C VAL A 94 9.23 0.82 -15.21
N GLY A 95 9.06 0.21 -16.38
CA GLY A 95 8.71 0.96 -17.59
C GLY A 95 9.85 1.89 -18.06
N PRO A 96 9.58 2.78 -19.04
CA PRO A 96 10.56 3.74 -19.53
C PRO A 96 10.70 4.95 -18.58
N GLU A 97 11.72 4.93 -17.72
CA GLU A 97 11.97 5.98 -16.72
C GLU A 97 13.30 6.72 -16.97
N LEU A 98 13.33 8.02 -16.66
CA LEU A 98 14.55 8.83 -16.64
C LEU A 98 14.88 9.22 -15.20
N HIS A 99 15.98 8.67 -14.68
CA HIS A 99 16.44 8.94 -13.33
C HIS A 99 17.42 10.12 -13.31
N VAL A 100 17.05 11.20 -12.60
CA VAL A 100 17.94 12.33 -12.34
C VAL A 100 18.67 12.08 -11.02
N VAL A 101 19.99 11.92 -11.09
CA VAL A 101 20.83 11.72 -9.90
C VAL A 101 21.59 13.00 -9.61
N ASN A 102 21.29 13.65 -8.48
CA ASN A 102 22.08 14.78 -7.99
C ASN A 102 23.34 14.25 -7.29
N ARG A 103 24.47 14.23 -8.00
CA ARG A 103 25.76 13.90 -7.41
C ARG A 103 26.48 15.19 -7.01
N VAL A 104 26.83 15.29 -5.73
CA VAL A 104 27.52 16.46 -5.18
C VAL A 104 28.99 16.53 -5.61
N ASP A 105 29.56 15.41 -6.11
CA ASP A 105 31.00 15.24 -6.41
C ASP A 105 31.28 14.73 -7.83
N VAL A 106 30.71 15.33 -8.89
CA VAL A 106 31.13 15.02 -10.26
C VAL A 106 31.71 16.27 -10.91
N GLN A 107 33.03 16.32 -10.97
CA GLN A 107 33.74 17.21 -11.88
C GLN A 107 33.46 16.67 -13.29
N PHE A 108 32.59 17.35 -14.03
CA PHE A 108 32.35 17.03 -15.43
C PHE A 108 33.64 17.29 -16.22
N LEU A 109 34.44 16.24 -16.44
CA LEU A 109 35.56 16.30 -17.36
C LEU A 109 34.99 16.16 -18.78
N LEU A 110 34.69 17.30 -19.41
CA LEU A 110 34.40 17.35 -20.84
C LEU A 110 35.70 16.96 -21.58
N ARG A 111 35.65 15.85 -22.34
CA ARG A 111 36.58 15.57 -23.43
C ARG A 111 35.93 15.92 -24.75
#